data_AF-A0A3Q2DG01-F1
#
_entry.id   AF-A0A3Q2DG01-F1
#
_cell.length_a   1.000
_cell.length_b   1.000
_cell.length_c   1.000
_cell.angle_alpha   90.00
_cell.angle_beta   90.00
_cell.angle_gamma   90.00
#
_symmetry.space_group_name_H-M   'P 1'
#
loop_
_entity.id
_entity.type
_entity.pdbx_description
1 polymer ?
#
loop_
_entity_poly.entity_id
_entity_poly.type
_entity_poly.pdbx_seq_one_letter_code
_entity_poly.pdbx_strand_id
1 'polypeptide(L)' 'MGHITLVTFLAALFSIFMEAEANPFVYNYERLRIGGLIFACLLIGGGIGLVVYNQCAKRPR' A
#
# COMPACT_ATOMS: atom_id res chain seq x y z
N MET A 1 20.31 4.44 -5.20
CA MET A 1 19.11 5.31 -5.08
C MET A 1 17.82 4.51 -4.88
N GLY A 2 17.53 3.46 -5.65
CA GLY A 2 16.25 2.71 -5.56
C GLY A 2 15.88 2.10 -4.19
N HIS A 3 16.86 1.59 -3.41
CA HIS A 3 16.59 1.06 -2.07
C HIS A 3 16.07 2.13 -1.09
N ILE A 4 16.60 3.35 -1.18
CA ILE A 4 16.20 4.46 -0.32
C ILE A 4 14.76 4.85 -0.63
N THR A 5 14.39 4.88 -1.93
CA THR A 5 13.04 5.17 -2.40
C THR A 5 12.02 4.11 -1.98
N LEU A 6 12.41 2.85 -1.96
CA LEU A 6 11.55 1.76 -1.47
C LEU A 6 11.30 1.91 0.03
N VAL A 7 12.36 2.14 0.81
CA VAL A 7 12.26 2.31 2.26
C VAL A 7 11.39 3.51 2.63
N THR A 8 11.52 4.65 1.92
CA THR A 8 10.65 5.81 2.17
C THR A 8 9.20 5.56 1.77
N PHE A 9 8.95 4.84 0.67
CA PHE A 9 7.59 4.44 0.29
C PHE A 9 6.97 3.51 1.35
N LEU A 10 7.73 2.52 1.82
CA LEU A 10 7.27 1.59 2.85
C LEU A 10 7.00 2.31 4.17
N ALA A 11 7.88 3.23 4.58
CA ALA A 11 7.69 4.04 5.78
C ALA A 11 6.44 4.93 5.68
N ALA A 12 6.22 5.58 4.53
CA ALA A 12 5.02 6.38 4.28
C ALA A 12 3.75 5.53 4.34
N LEU A 13 3.79 4.30 3.79
CA LEU A 13 2.69 3.36 3.87
C LEU A 13 2.39 2.95 5.32
N PHE A 14 3.42 2.62 6.11
CA PHE A 14 3.26 2.27 7.52
C PHE A 14 2.79 3.43 8.39
N SER A 15 3.13 4.68 8.06
CA SER A 15 2.63 5.85 8.78
C SER A 15 1.12 6.04 8.65
N ILE A 16 0.49 5.50 7.61
CA ILE A 16 -0.99 5.51 7.47
C ILE A 16 -1.64 4.57 8.50
N PHE A 17 -0.89 3.58 9.00
CA PHE A 17 -1.34 2.59 9.99
C PHE A 17 -0.88 2.89 11.42
N MET A 18 0.05 3.82 11.62
CA MET A 18 0.45 4.26 12.96
C MET A 18 -0.62 5.15 13.56
N GLU A 19 -1.43 4.55 14.43
CA GLU A 19 -2.39 5.30 15.25
C GLU A 19 -1.68 5.91 16.47
N ALA A 20 -1.86 7.21 16.65
CA ALA A 20 -1.74 7.85 17.95
C ALA A 20 -3.15 7.87 18.55
N GLU A 21 -3.45 6.89 19.41
CA GLU A 21 -4.72 6.84 20.13
C GLU A 21 -4.88 8.12 20.96
N ALA A 22 -5.95 8.89 20.71
CA ALA A 22 -6.24 10.09 21.50
C ALA A 22 -6.70 9.74 22.93
N ASN A 23 -7.14 8.50 23.15
CA ASN A 23 -7.73 8.01 24.39
C ASN A 23 -7.58 6.47 24.55
N PRO A 24 -7.08 5.97 25.70
CA PRO A 24 -6.77 4.55 25.89
C PRO A 24 -7.99 3.61 25.98
N PHE A 25 -9.22 4.15 26.01
CA PHE A 25 -10.46 3.38 26.14
C PHE A 25 -11.27 3.27 24.84
N VAL A 26 -10.87 3.98 23.79
CA VAL A 26 -11.57 3.97 22.50
C VAL A 26 -10.53 3.74 21.42
N TYR A 27 -10.69 2.63 20.68
CA TYR A 27 -9.81 2.31 19.58
C TYR A 27 -10.36 2.91 18.28
N ASN A 28 -9.49 3.54 17.50
CA ASN A 28 -9.90 4.23 16.28
C ASN A 28 -10.03 3.30 15.06
N TYR A 29 -11.14 2.57 15.00
CA TYR A 29 -11.44 1.67 13.87
C TYR A 29 -11.67 2.38 12.54
N GLU A 30 -12.03 3.66 12.55
CA GLU A 30 -12.29 4.41 11.33
C GLU A 30 -11.01 4.54 10.51
N ARG A 31 -9.92 4.93 11.17
CA ARG A 31 -8.60 5.02 10.56
C ARG A 31 -8.05 3.67 10.14
N LEU A 32 -8.17 2.66 10.98
CA LEU A 32 -7.77 1.29 10.62
C LEU A 32 -8.48 0.80 9.35
N ARG A 33 -9.78 1.09 9.22
CA ARG A 33 -10.58 0.73 8.06
C ARG A 33 -10.11 1.47 6.80
N ILE A 34 -9.89 2.78 6.89
CA ILE A 34 -9.44 3.59 5.76
C ILE A 34 -8.04 3.15 5.29
N GLY A 35 -7.11 2.95 6.23
CA GLY A 35 -5.78 2.42 5.92
C GLY A 35 -5.83 1.06 5.25
N GLY A 36 -6.68 0.15 5.77
CA GLY A 36 -6.90 -1.17 5.18
C GLY A 36 -7.45 -1.11 3.75
N LEU A 37 -8.41 -0.22 3.48
CA LEU A 37 -8.97 -0.02 2.14
C LEU A 37 -7.94 0.52 1.14
N ILE A 38 -7.11 1.49 1.55
CA ILE A 38 -6.02 2.03 0.72
C ILE A 38 -5.04 0.92 0.33
N PHE A 39 -4.64 0.10 1.30
CA PHE A 39 -3.72 -1.01 1.06
C PHE A 39 -4.32 -2.10 0.16
N ALA A 40 -5.61 -2.42 0.34
CA ALA A 40 -6.32 -3.34 -0.55
C ALA A 40 -6.32 -2.83 -2.01
N CYS A 41 -6.62 -1.54 -2.23
CA CYS A 41 -6.58 -0.92 -3.56
C CYS A 41 -5.19 -0.98 -4.19
N LEU A 42 -4.13 -0.72 -3.40
CA LEU A 42 -2.75 -0.81 -3.86
C LEU A 42 -2.37 -2.23 -4.29
N LEU A 43 -2.74 -3.25 -3.49
CA LEU A 43 -2.47 -4.65 -3.83
C LEU A 43 -3.22 -5.09 -5.08
N ILE A 44 -4.50 -4.73 -5.20
CA ILE A 44 -5.32 -5.08 -6.37
C ILE A 44 -4.77 -4.40 -7.63
N GLY A 45 -4.53 -3.08 -7.57
CA GLY A 45 -3.99 -2.31 -8.69
C GLY A 45 -2.58 -2.78 -9.08
N GLY A 46 -1.72 -3.05 -8.10
CA GLY A 46 -0.38 -3.60 -8.32
C GLY A 46 -0.42 -5.01 -8.94
N GLY A 47 -1.32 -5.87 -8.48
CA GLY A 47 -1.53 -7.21 -9.04
C GLY A 47 -2.01 -7.17 -10.49
N ILE A 48 -3.01 -6.34 -10.79
CA ILE A 48 -3.49 -6.12 -12.17
C ILE A 48 -2.36 -5.56 -13.04
N GLY A 49 -1.64 -4.54 -12.54
CA GLY A 49 -0.51 -3.94 -13.24
C GLY A 49 0.56 -4.97 -13.58
N LEU A 50 0.91 -5.86 -12.65
CA LEU A 50 1.88 -6.94 -12.88
C LEU A 50 1.40 -7.92 -13.96
N VAL A 51 0.13 -8.31 -13.93
CA VAL A 51 -0.46 -9.21 -14.92
C VAL A 51 -0.46 -8.57 -16.32
N VAL A 52 -0.85 -7.31 -16.43
CA VAL A 52 -0.92 -6.59 -17.72
C VAL A 52 0.49 -6.28 -18.25
N TYR A 53 1.42 -5.87 -17.39
CA TYR A 53 2.79 -5.53 -17.78
C TYR A 53 3.52 -6.72 -18.42
N ASN A 54 3.32 -7.93 -17.89
CA ASN A 54 3.91 -9.16 -18.43
C ASN A 54 3.30 -9.60 -19.78
N GLN A 55 2.12 -9.10 -20.16
CA GLN A 55 1.55 -9.37 -21.49
C GLN A 55 2.22 -8.53 -22.59
N CYS A 56 2.72 -7.32 -22.28
CA CYS A 56 3.46 -6.49 -23.23
C CYS A 56 4.85 -7.05 -23.59
N ALA A 57 5.49 -7.81 -22.69
CA ALA A 57 6.78 -8.45 -22.95
C ALA A 57 6.69 -9.71 -23.84
N LYS A 58 5.48 -10.25 -24.08
CA LYS A 58 5.25 -11.48 -24.87
C LYS A 58 4.91 -11.22 -26.34
N ARG A 59 5.60 -10.28 -27.01
CA ARG A 59 5.68 -10.28 -28.48
C ARG A 59 7.12 -10.08 -28.99
N PRO A 60 7.96 -11.12 -28.98
CA PRO A 60 8.86 -11.33 -30.10
C PRO A 60 8.01 -11.87 -31.28
N ARG A 61 7.89 -11.08 -32.33
CA ARG A 61 7.45 -11.56 -33.64
C ARG A 61 8.70 -11.89 -34.45
#